data_AF-A7TQV7-F1
#
_entry.id   AF-A7TQV7-F1
#
_cell.length_a   1.000
_cell.length_b   1.000
_cell.length_c   1.000
_cell.angle_alpha   90.00
_cell.angle_beta   90.00
_cell.angle_gamma   90.00
#
_symmetry.space_group_name_H-M   'P 1'
#
loop_
_entity.id
_entity.type
_entity.pdbx_description
1 polymer ?
#
loop_
_entity_poly.entity_id
_entity_poly.type
_entity_poly.pdbx_seq_one_letter_code
_entity_poly.pdbx_strand_id
1 'polypeptide(L)'
;MAQTDDDIHMKEFNELPTEISISEGETSGYISTESKISRALIVTERYLRYWFRIFVSNFRRGLLFKTLILFSIISLLFILFHPSGSVQLQNVNYQYYSAINSIRSIKSKKDLLNVNIRNLLKYKRYESLPLTDKILNDDYTRYNITGYVSNLDLAKHLANHKPEKKKNENVQKGEMLSEGNYHEGYENMVSCDDLEYNSYIEYSNFTKILEDDLIEARRAIIKQGNKASSVVNPKDQQDKKEEDIINKKWFRFGASAVWLEKHQCFVVYSRVIYSQLDRRNHPKTSFLRGQTFDKNWREIKGKRIPYDDVTIPTDMINQIENLRNEFGETDCESIKKKNGKNAYDKCITNQANDRLKINKEIETVLSKYYVTYPIVFDLPFDTNGDFKGPEDPRVIKRSNSGFEEPIVLFNKHDDYEGKRRMYAFFPHRKNDPLVKFKSDTFGLRHNEKNWTPFFHKEYYRSKISRGYIHFIYQFMPFEVLKCNLNDGLCEKVFQASTLDLSSKNKHDGMRGGTQFVQLPAEIPEVKGKQIWVGFPKLHIK
;
A
#
# COMPACT_ATOMS: atom_id res chain seq x y z
N MET A 1 17.64 -47.64 26.70
CA MET A 1 18.67 -47.08 27.59
C MET A 1 18.12 -45.75 28.08
N ALA A 2 17.37 -45.76 29.18
CA ALA A 2 17.84 -45.87 30.57
C ALA A 2 18.35 -44.50 31.06
N GLN A 3 17.65 -43.78 31.96
CA GLN A 3 17.42 -44.08 33.40
C GLN A 3 18.75 -43.99 34.20
N THR A 4 18.84 -43.31 35.36
CA THR A 4 17.84 -42.60 36.21
C THR A 4 18.56 -41.64 37.22
N ASP A 5 18.01 -41.01 38.29
CA ASP A 5 16.69 -40.92 39.00
C ASP A 5 16.59 -39.58 39.81
N ASP A 6 15.39 -39.24 40.31
CA ASP A 6 15.02 -38.61 41.63
C ASP A 6 15.57 -37.24 42.16
N ASP A 7 14.93 -36.50 43.09
CA ASP A 7 13.49 -36.32 43.51
C ASP A 7 13.37 -35.16 44.58
N ILE A 8 12.15 -34.87 45.08
CA ILE A 8 11.77 -34.24 46.38
C ILE A 8 11.56 -32.69 46.45
N HIS A 9 10.76 -32.28 47.46
CA HIS A 9 9.90 -31.08 47.53
C HIS A 9 10.20 -30.09 48.69
N MET A 10 9.73 -28.84 48.51
CA MET A 10 9.24 -27.85 49.50
C MET A 10 10.14 -27.33 50.65
N LYS A 11 10.27 -25.99 50.73
CA LYS A 11 9.59 -25.16 51.75
C LYS A 11 9.61 -23.65 51.42
N GLU A 12 8.77 -22.89 52.11
CA GLU A 12 8.58 -21.43 51.97
C GLU A 12 9.17 -20.62 53.15
N PHE A 13 9.07 -19.28 53.01
CA PHE A 13 9.04 -18.21 54.02
C PHE A 13 10.31 -17.43 54.38
N ASN A 14 10.20 -16.11 54.15
CA ASN A 14 10.78 -14.93 54.79
C ASN A 14 12.20 -14.97 55.40
N GLU A 15 13.02 -13.97 55.02
CA GLU A 15 13.30 -12.85 55.94
C GLU A 15 13.84 -11.60 55.21
N LEU A 16 13.63 -10.44 55.84
CA LEU A 16 14.27 -9.13 55.61
C LEU A 16 15.02 -8.81 56.92
N PRO A 17 16.20 -8.17 56.91
CA PRO A 17 16.22 -6.73 57.24
C PRO A 17 17.44 -5.91 56.74
N THR A 18 17.45 -4.62 57.12
CA THR A 18 18.62 -3.71 57.33
C THR A 18 19.57 -3.43 56.15
N GLU A 19 19.63 -2.20 55.62
CA GLU A 19 20.34 -1.00 56.14
C GLU A 19 21.85 -0.97 55.88
N ILE A 20 22.35 0.16 55.36
CA ILE A 20 23.63 0.79 55.69
C ILE A 20 23.57 2.27 55.28
N SER A 21 24.13 3.16 56.09
CA SER A 21 24.07 4.62 55.95
C SER A 21 25.46 5.25 55.79
N ILE A 22 25.60 6.19 54.85
CA ILE A 22 26.77 7.07 54.65
C ILE A 22 26.20 8.41 54.15
N SER A 23 25.81 9.34 55.04
CA SER A 23 26.63 10.32 55.80
C SER A 23 26.75 11.67 55.08
N GLU A 24 26.41 12.76 55.75
CA GLU A 24 26.34 14.11 55.19
C GLU A 24 27.71 14.79 55.03
N GLY A 25 27.78 15.78 54.15
CA GLY A 25 28.93 16.67 53.96
C GLY A 25 28.46 18.10 53.66
N GLU A 26 28.61 18.98 54.63
CA GLU A 26 28.31 20.42 54.58
C GLU A 26 29.20 21.20 53.59
N THR A 27 28.91 22.43 53.14
CA THR A 27 27.67 23.24 52.99
C THR A 27 28.01 24.37 51.99
N SER A 28 27.01 25.04 51.38
CA SER A 28 26.91 26.52 51.32
C SER A 28 25.85 27.01 50.31
N GLY A 29 25.01 27.94 50.75
CA GLY A 29 24.56 29.05 49.89
C GLY A 29 23.41 28.84 48.89
N TYR A 30 22.18 28.60 49.35
CA TYR A 30 20.96 29.14 48.71
C TYR A 30 19.76 29.16 49.67
N ILE A 31 19.49 30.30 50.32
CA ILE A 31 18.27 30.51 51.15
C ILE A 31 17.61 31.84 50.76
N SER A 32 16.38 31.78 50.24
CA SER A 32 15.37 32.88 50.31
C SER A 32 14.06 32.60 49.54
N THR A 33 14.02 31.63 48.63
CA THR A 33 12.88 31.40 47.72
C THR A 33 11.81 30.44 48.25
N GLU A 34 12.18 29.31 48.83
CA GLU A 34 11.22 28.24 49.18
C GLU A 34 10.17 28.63 50.23
N SER A 35 10.54 29.45 51.22
CA SER A 35 9.62 29.85 52.31
C SER A 35 8.47 30.77 51.84
N LYS A 36 8.60 31.38 50.65
CA LYS A 36 7.50 32.09 49.98
C LYS A 36 6.59 31.13 49.21
N ILE A 37 7.16 30.10 48.58
CA ILE A 37 6.41 29.09 47.81
C ILE A 37 5.57 28.23 48.75
N SER A 38 6.12 27.76 49.88
CA SER A 38 5.35 26.99 50.87
C SER A 38 4.20 27.79 51.48
N ARG A 39 4.42 29.07 51.81
CA ARG A 39 3.34 29.97 52.26
C ARG A 39 2.28 30.18 51.18
N ALA A 40 2.66 30.39 49.93
CA ALA A 40 1.70 30.52 48.81
C ALA A 40 0.85 29.25 48.65
N LEU A 41 1.47 28.06 48.68
CA LEU A 41 0.78 26.77 48.60
C LEU A 41 -0.18 26.54 49.77
N ILE A 42 0.22 26.87 51.01
CA ILE A 42 -0.66 26.76 52.19
C ILE A 42 -1.84 27.74 52.09
N VAL A 43 -1.65 28.94 51.53
CA VAL A 43 -2.75 29.89 51.28
C VAL A 43 -3.68 29.38 50.19
N THR A 44 -3.18 28.90 49.04
CA THR A 44 -4.03 28.36 47.97
C THR A 44 -4.75 27.09 48.42
N GLU A 45 -4.12 26.21 49.19
CA GLU A 45 -4.78 25.03 49.74
C GLU A 45 -5.89 25.41 50.74
N ARG A 46 -5.68 26.40 51.61
CA ARG A 46 -6.75 26.93 52.48
C ARG A 46 -7.89 27.55 51.67
N TYR A 47 -7.57 28.27 50.58
CA TYR A 47 -8.57 28.86 49.69
C TYR A 47 -9.39 27.78 48.95
N LEU A 48 -8.72 26.75 48.43
CA LEU A 48 -9.36 25.59 47.79
C LEU A 48 -10.20 24.78 48.78
N ARG A 49 -9.71 24.51 50.00
CA ARG A 49 -10.49 23.84 51.06
C ARG A 49 -11.70 24.68 51.49
N TYR A 50 -11.61 26.01 51.51
CA TYR A 50 -12.73 26.90 51.79
C TYR A 50 -13.78 26.88 50.67
N TRP A 51 -13.36 27.06 49.42
CA TRP A 51 -14.24 26.96 48.25
C TRP A 51 -14.86 25.56 48.11
N PHE A 52 -14.12 24.49 48.35
CA PHE A 52 -14.64 23.12 48.35
C PHE A 52 -15.68 22.89 49.47
N ARG A 53 -15.51 23.50 50.65
CA ARG A 53 -16.53 23.46 51.71
C ARG A 53 -17.80 24.22 51.35
N ILE A 54 -17.69 25.39 50.68
CA ILE A 54 -18.85 26.12 50.12
C ILE A 54 -19.52 25.31 48.99
N PHE A 55 -18.72 24.70 48.12
CA PHE A 55 -19.20 23.88 47.02
C PHE A 55 -19.99 22.66 47.55
N VAL A 56 -19.44 21.93 48.53
CA VAL A 56 -20.10 20.77 49.15
C VAL A 56 -21.32 21.16 49.99
N SER A 57 -21.32 22.32 50.68
CA SER A 57 -22.51 22.77 51.44
C SER A 57 -23.65 23.20 50.51
N ASN A 58 -23.34 23.87 49.39
CA ASN A 58 -24.33 24.24 48.37
C ASN A 58 -24.75 23.03 47.50
N PHE A 59 -23.89 22.03 47.27
CA PHE A 59 -24.26 20.78 46.59
C PHE A 59 -25.30 19.95 47.38
N ARG A 60 -25.47 20.22 48.69
CA ARG A 60 -26.58 19.70 49.50
C ARG A 60 -27.87 20.54 49.42
N ARG A 61 -27.85 21.74 48.84
CA ARG A 61 -28.99 22.67 48.80
C ARG A 61 -29.56 22.85 47.39
N GLY A 62 -30.59 22.06 47.10
CA GLY A 62 -31.48 22.24 45.96
C GLY A 62 -31.09 21.48 44.70
N LEU A 63 -32.11 20.91 44.03
CA LEU A 63 -31.97 20.24 42.73
C LEU A 63 -31.39 21.20 41.67
N LEU A 64 -31.80 22.47 41.72
CA LEU A 64 -31.37 23.55 40.82
C LEU A 64 -29.85 23.73 40.74
N PHE A 65 -29.13 23.63 41.87
CA PHE A 65 -27.66 23.81 41.85
C PHE A 65 -26.96 22.62 41.17
N LYS A 66 -27.50 21.41 41.34
CA LYS A 66 -27.02 20.21 40.63
C LYS A 66 -27.32 20.27 39.14
N THR A 67 -28.51 20.74 38.74
CA THR A 67 -28.84 20.93 37.32
C THR A 67 -28.03 22.06 36.68
N LEU A 68 -27.70 23.13 37.40
CA LEU A 68 -26.82 24.20 36.92
C LEU A 68 -25.36 23.73 36.76
N ILE A 69 -24.83 22.94 37.70
CA ILE A 69 -23.51 22.30 37.55
C ILE A 69 -23.53 21.34 36.35
N LEU A 70 -24.58 20.51 36.20
CA LEU A 70 -24.73 19.60 35.07
C LEU A 70 -24.79 20.37 33.74
N PHE A 71 -25.56 21.47 33.66
CA PHE A 71 -25.60 22.33 32.48
C PHE A 71 -24.24 22.99 32.21
N SER A 72 -23.53 23.45 33.24
CA SER A 72 -22.20 24.05 33.08
C SER A 72 -21.16 23.03 32.60
N ILE A 73 -21.20 21.78 33.09
CA ILE A 73 -20.37 20.68 32.60
C ILE A 73 -20.76 20.31 31.16
N ILE A 74 -22.05 20.21 30.84
CA ILE A 74 -22.53 19.92 29.47
C ILE A 74 -22.11 21.04 28.52
N SER A 75 -22.23 22.32 28.91
CA SER A 75 -21.76 23.47 28.12
C SER A 75 -20.24 23.49 27.97
N LEU A 76 -19.48 23.19 29.02
CA LEU A 76 -18.02 23.11 28.94
C LEU A 76 -17.58 21.96 28.02
N LEU A 77 -18.25 20.80 28.08
CA LEU A 77 -18.08 19.71 27.13
C LEU A 77 -18.48 20.13 25.71
N PHE A 78 -19.60 20.85 25.53
CA PHE A 78 -20.02 21.38 24.23
C PHE A 78 -19.07 22.43 23.66
N ILE A 79 -18.26 23.10 24.48
CA ILE A 79 -17.23 24.05 24.06
C ILE A 79 -15.91 23.32 23.75
N LEU A 80 -15.45 22.44 24.65
CA LEU A 80 -14.22 21.65 24.49
C LEU A 80 -14.31 20.63 23.35
N PHE A 81 -15.50 20.09 23.10
CA PHE A 81 -15.83 19.22 21.97
C PHE A 81 -16.67 19.95 20.92
N HIS A 82 -16.72 21.29 20.89
CA HIS A 82 -17.34 21.99 19.76
C HIS A 82 -16.50 21.68 18.52
N PRO A 83 -17.06 21.03 17.49
CA PRO A 83 -16.27 20.67 16.32
C PRO A 83 -15.87 21.95 15.60
N SER A 84 -14.57 22.24 15.58
CA SER A 84 -13.96 23.40 14.94
C SER A 84 -13.83 23.17 13.43
N GLY A 85 -14.99 22.96 12.79
CA GLY A 85 -15.13 22.70 11.36
C GLY A 85 -16.09 21.54 11.07
N SER A 86 -16.86 21.68 9.98
CA SER A 86 -17.77 20.65 9.46
C SER A 86 -17.12 19.28 9.26
N VAL A 87 -15.84 19.27 8.86
CA VAL A 87 -15.03 18.05 8.64
C VAL A 87 -14.89 17.22 9.91
N GLN A 88 -14.74 17.84 11.09
CA GLN A 88 -14.66 17.10 12.36
C GLN A 88 -16.01 16.46 12.69
N LEU A 89 -17.10 17.21 12.56
CA LEU A 89 -18.47 16.71 12.78
C LEU A 89 -18.81 15.54 11.82
N GLN A 90 -18.38 15.60 10.56
CA GLN A 90 -18.56 14.51 9.60
C GLN A 90 -17.78 13.25 9.99
N ASN A 91 -16.52 13.38 10.46
CA ASN A 91 -15.74 12.24 10.95
C ASN A 91 -16.41 11.59 12.19
N VAL A 92 -16.87 12.39 13.15
CA VAL A 92 -17.56 11.90 14.36
C VAL A 92 -18.86 11.20 14.01
N ASN A 93 -19.67 11.78 13.11
CA ASN A 93 -20.88 11.14 12.60
C ASN A 93 -20.56 9.81 11.89
N TYR A 94 -19.54 9.76 11.03
CA TYR A 94 -19.14 8.51 10.38
C TYR A 94 -18.74 7.43 11.40
N GLN A 95 -17.95 7.79 12.42
CA GLN A 95 -17.56 6.86 13.49
C GLN A 95 -18.76 6.37 14.30
N TYR A 96 -19.69 7.26 14.65
CA TYR A 96 -20.93 6.94 15.37
C TYR A 96 -21.86 6.02 14.56
N TYR A 97 -22.18 6.39 13.32
CA TYR A 97 -23.04 5.59 12.45
C TYR A 97 -22.37 4.27 12.03
N SER A 98 -21.04 4.22 11.91
CA SER A 98 -20.28 2.98 11.72
C SER A 98 -20.39 2.07 12.95
N ALA A 99 -20.09 2.58 14.16
CA ALA A 99 -20.18 1.78 15.38
C ALA A 99 -21.58 1.18 15.64
N ILE A 100 -22.65 1.90 15.26
CA ILE A 100 -24.04 1.44 15.43
C ILE A 100 -24.51 0.52 14.30
N ASN A 101 -24.14 0.79 13.04
CA ASN A 101 -24.65 0.04 11.87
C ASN A 101 -23.64 -0.99 11.33
N SER A 102 -22.47 -1.17 11.95
CA SER A 102 -21.51 -2.20 11.56
C SER A 102 -22.02 -3.60 11.93
N ILE A 103 -22.89 -4.14 11.09
CA ILE A 103 -23.08 -5.60 10.97
C ILE A 103 -21.73 -6.15 10.51
N ARG A 104 -20.86 -6.55 11.43
CA ARG A 104 -19.50 -7.01 11.06
C ARG A 104 -19.52 -8.28 10.24
N SER A 105 -20.52 -9.14 10.44
CA SER A 105 -20.76 -10.30 9.57
C SER A 105 -22.23 -10.71 9.50
N ILE A 106 -22.57 -11.37 8.40
CA ILE A 106 -23.87 -11.98 8.07
C ILE A 106 -23.70 -13.51 7.93
N LYS A 107 -24.80 -14.28 8.01
CA LYS A 107 -24.72 -15.75 8.05
C LYS A 107 -24.48 -16.37 6.68
N SER A 108 -25.07 -15.81 5.62
CA SER A 108 -25.09 -16.38 4.27
C SER A 108 -24.78 -15.35 3.18
N LYS A 109 -24.47 -15.82 1.96
CA LYS A 109 -24.37 -14.93 0.78
C LYS A 109 -25.72 -14.29 0.42
N LYS A 110 -26.86 -14.96 0.67
CA LYS A 110 -28.19 -14.42 0.33
C LYS A 110 -28.54 -13.20 1.19
N ASP A 111 -28.02 -13.15 2.42
CA ASP A 111 -28.26 -12.04 3.37
C ASP A 111 -27.70 -10.70 2.86
N LEU A 112 -26.70 -10.71 1.97
CA LEU A 112 -26.12 -9.49 1.36
C LEU A 112 -27.18 -8.61 0.69
N LEU A 113 -28.22 -9.21 0.11
CA LEU A 113 -29.29 -8.50 -0.61
C LEU A 113 -30.15 -7.63 0.32
N ASN A 114 -30.13 -7.91 1.63
CA ASN A 114 -30.93 -7.20 2.64
C ASN A 114 -30.12 -6.12 3.39
N VAL A 115 -28.85 -5.88 3.02
CA VAL A 115 -27.95 -4.99 3.77
C VAL A 115 -28.13 -3.54 3.33
N ASN A 116 -28.72 -2.70 4.19
CA ASN A 116 -28.86 -1.27 3.94
C ASN A 116 -27.66 -0.46 4.45
N ILE A 117 -26.65 -0.26 3.59
CA ILE A 117 -25.47 0.57 3.89
C ILE A 117 -25.67 2.08 3.68
N ARG A 118 -26.88 2.55 3.32
CA ARG A 118 -27.12 3.96 2.93
C ARG A 118 -26.71 4.95 4.03
N ASN A 119 -27.03 4.65 5.28
CA ASN A 119 -26.71 5.54 6.42
C ASN A 119 -25.20 5.58 6.72
N LEU A 120 -24.48 4.47 6.51
CA LEU A 120 -23.03 4.42 6.66
C LEU A 120 -22.34 5.24 5.56
N LEU A 121 -22.76 5.04 4.31
CA LEU A 121 -22.24 5.77 3.15
C LEU A 121 -22.50 7.28 3.24
N LYS A 122 -23.69 7.72 3.71
CA LYS A 122 -24.05 9.15 3.82
C LYS A 122 -23.02 10.01 4.57
N TYR A 123 -22.35 9.45 5.58
CA TYR A 123 -21.35 10.18 6.36
C TYR A 123 -19.90 9.89 5.96
N LYS A 124 -19.67 8.93 5.05
CA LYS A 124 -18.34 8.67 4.50
C LYS A 124 -17.82 9.94 3.81
N ARG A 125 -16.51 10.16 3.90
CA ARG A 125 -15.84 11.25 3.20
C ARG A 125 -15.46 10.80 1.80
N TYR A 126 -15.97 11.52 0.80
CA TYR A 126 -15.77 11.22 -0.62
C TYR A 126 -14.66 12.07 -1.21
N GLU A 127 -14.34 13.21 -0.58
CA GLU A 127 -13.31 14.16 -1.03
C GLU A 127 -11.93 13.51 -1.16
N SER A 128 -11.61 12.55 -0.27
CA SER A 128 -10.34 11.83 -0.22
C SER A 128 -10.24 10.62 -1.16
N LEU A 129 -11.34 10.23 -1.80
CA LEU A 129 -11.41 9.11 -2.74
C LEU A 129 -10.98 9.54 -4.16
N PRO A 130 -10.57 8.61 -5.04
CA PRO A 130 -10.22 8.92 -6.43
C PRO A 130 -11.44 9.25 -7.32
N LEU A 131 -12.60 9.52 -6.71
CA LEU A 131 -13.84 9.81 -7.42
C LEU A 131 -13.95 11.31 -7.73
N THR A 132 -14.55 11.60 -8.88
CA THR A 132 -14.85 12.94 -9.37
C THR A 132 -16.24 12.95 -9.97
N ASP A 133 -16.87 14.12 -10.00
CA ASP A 133 -18.20 14.27 -10.59
C ASP A 133 -18.19 13.96 -12.09
N LYS A 134 -17.05 14.14 -12.77
CA LYS A 134 -16.87 13.64 -14.15
C LYS A 134 -17.00 12.13 -14.21
N ILE A 135 -16.31 11.37 -13.36
CA ILE A 135 -16.38 9.90 -13.37
C ILE A 135 -17.80 9.42 -13.03
N LEU A 136 -18.48 10.07 -12.08
CA LEU A 136 -19.82 9.67 -11.66
C LEU A 136 -20.93 10.00 -12.69
N ASN A 137 -20.65 10.89 -13.65
CA ASN A 137 -21.59 11.33 -14.69
C ASN A 137 -20.95 11.26 -16.10
N ASP A 138 -20.06 10.29 -16.33
CA ASP A 138 -19.39 10.07 -17.63
C ASP A 138 -20.32 9.29 -18.58
N ASP A 139 -20.03 9.30 -19.89
CA ASP A 139 -20.79 8.51 -20.86
C ASP A 139 -20.38 7.02 -20.81
N TYR A 140 -21.21 6.20 -20.17
CA TYR A 140 -21.02 4.75 -20.04
C TYR A 140 -21.78 3.95 -21.09
N THR A 141 -21.08 3.06 -21.80
CA THR A 141 -21.69 2.05 -22.68
C THR A 141 -21.94 0.76 -21.91
N ARG A 142 -23.11 0.13 -22.13
CA ARG A 142 -23.46 -1.19 -21.60
C ARG A 142 -22.94 -2.29 -22.52
N TYR A 143 -22.27 -3.28 -21.93
CA TYR A 143 -21.91 -4.53 -22.56
C TYR A 143 -22.58 -5.68 -21.81
N ASN A 144 -23.47 -6.42 -22.48
CA ASN A 144 -24.12 -7.58 -21.90
C ASN A 144 -23.10 -8.71 -21.70
N ILE A 145 -23.12 -9.35 -20.54
CA ILE A 145 -22.24 -10.45 -20.17
C ILE A 145 -23.04 -11.65 -19.68
N THR A 146 -22.64 -12.83 -20.16
CA THR A 146 -23.10 -14.12 -19.68
C THR A 146 -22.07 -14.66 -18.71
N GLY A 147 -22.38 -14.64 -17.42
CA GLY A 147 -21.56 -15.24 -16.37
C GLY A 147 -22.07 -16.64 -15.98
N TYR A 148 -21.27 -17.37 -15.20
CA TYR A 148 -21.67 -18.66 -14.64
C TYR A 148 -21.49 -18.64 -13.12
N VAL A 149 -22.50 -19.03 -12.35
CA VAL A 149 -22.55 -18.83 -10.90
C VAL A 149 -23.05 -20.05 -10.12
N SER A 150 -22.27 -20.52 -9.15
CA SER A 150 -22.56 -21.72 -8.35
C SER A 150 -23.65 -21.56 -7.28
N ASN A 151 -24.61 -20.65 -7.48
CA ASN A 151 -25.75 -20.44 -6.58
C ASN A 151 -27.05 -21.12 -7.07
N LEU A 152 -26.91 -22.31 -7.66
CA LEU A 152 -28.04 -23.11 -8.14
C LEU A 152 -29.13 -23.26 -7.08
N ASP A 153 -30.38 -22.98 -7.46
CA ASP A 153 -31.52 -23.30 -6.61
C ASP A 153 -31.86 -24.79 -6.76
N LEU A 154 -31.19 -25.60 -5.94
CA LEU A 154 -31.34 -27.06 -5.94
C LEU A 154 -32.78 -27.51 -5.72
N ALA A 155 -33.61 -26.74 -5.00
CA ALA A 155 -35.02 -27.06 -4.81
C ALA A 155 -35.83 -26.83 -6.09
N LYS A 156 -35.54 -25.75 -6.83
CA LYS A 156 -36.14 -25.49 -8.15
C LYS A 156 -35.67 -26.49 -9.20
N HIS A 157 -34.41 -26.93 -9.15
CA HIS A 157 -33.85 -27.88 -10.13
C HIS A 157 -34.35 -29.31 -9.89
N LEU A 158 -34.35 -29.80 -8.64
CA LEU A 158 -34.90 -31.12 -8.26
C LEU A 158 -36.43 -31.23 -8.45
N ALA A 159 -37.16 -30.12 -8.56
CA ALA A 159 -38.56 -30.12 -8.96
C ALA A 159 -38.75 -30.44 -10.47
N ASN A 160 -37.73 -30.14 -11.30
CA ASN A 160 -37.75 -30.38 -12.73
C ASN A 160 -37.07 -31.71 -13.13
N HIS A 161 -36.05 -32.15 -12.39
CA HIS A 161 -35.28 -33.37 -12.70
C HIS A 161 -35.40 -34.44 -11.61
N LYS A 162 -35.85 -35.64 -12.00
CA LYS A 162 -35.79 -36.84 -11.15
C LYS A 162 -34.33 -37.33 -11.06
N PRO A 163 -33.77 -37.52 -9.85
CA PRO A 163 -32.35 -37.86 -9.71
C PRO A 163 -32.07 -39.36 -9.94
N GLU A 164 -31.25 -39.68 -10.95
CA GLU A 164 -30.59 -40.99 -11.02
C GLU A 164 -29.45 -41.07 -10.01
N LYS A 165 -29.52 -42.00 -9.05
CA LYS A 165 -28.46 -42.23 -8.09
C LYS A 165 -27.43 -43.21 -8.63
N LYS A 166 -26.19 -42.75 -8.83
CA LYS A 166 -24.99 -43.60 -8.85
C LYS A 166 -24.09 -43.21 -7.68
N LYS A 167 -23.90 -44.14 -6.75
CA LYS A 167 -22.85 -44.06 -5.73
C LYS A 167 -21.52 -44.46 -6.36
N ASN A 168 -20.45 -43.72 -6.04
CA ASN A 168 -19.10 -44.27 -6.02
C ASN A 168 -18.67 -44.34 -4.56
N GLU A 169 -18.34 -45.52 -4.07
CA GLU A 169 -17.80 -45.72 -2.72
C GLU A 169 -16.30 -45.99 -2.87
N ASN A 170 -15.44 -45.04 -2.45
CA ASN A 170 -14.04 -45.25 -2.01
C ASN A 170 -13.34 -43.89 -1.81
N VAL A 171 -13.23 -43.42 -0.56
CA VAL A 171 -12.27 -42.37 -0.15
C VAL A 171 -11.66 -42.81 1.18
N GLN A 172 -10.33 -42.95 1.24
CA GLN A 172 -9.63 -43.30 2.48
C GLN A 172 -9.29 -42.06 3.31
N LYS A 173 -9.05 -42.27 4.61
CA LYS A 173 -9.07 -41.23 5.63
C LYS A 173 -7.65 -40.73 5.96
N GLY A 174 -7.16 -39.72 5.24
CA GLY A 174 -5.87 -39.09 5.56
C GLY A 174 -5.34 -37.99 4.63
N GLU A 175 -5.85 -37.84 3.41
CA GLU A 175 -5.29 -36.93 2.41
C GLU A 175 -5.86 -35.50 2.47
N MET A 176 -5.15 -34.53 1.87
CA MET A 176 -5.66 -33.17 1.68
C MET A 176 -6.90 -33.18 0.78
N LEU A 177 -7.96 -32.50 1.23
CA LEU A 177 -9.27 -32.51 0.58
C LEU A 177 -9.21 -31.99 -0.87
N SER A 178 -9.66 -32.83 -1.80
CA SER A 178 -9.95 -32.45 -3.19
C SER A 178 -11.17 -31.53 -3.24
N GLU A 179 -11.27 -30.73 -4.30
CA GLU A 179 -12.37 -29.76 -4.48
C GLU A 179 -13.73 -30.45 -4.68
N GLY A 180 -13.75 -31.64 -5.31
CA GLY A 180 -14.95 -32.48 -5.44
C GLY A 180 -15.51 -32.98 -4.10
N ASN A 181 -14.67 -33.17 -3.07
CA ASN A 181 -15.14 -33.52 -1.72
C ASN A 181 -15.82 -32.33 -1.00
N TYR A 182 -15.76 -31.12 -1.57
CA TYR A 182 -16.54 -29.96 -1.12
C TYR A 182 -17.90 -29.84 -1.83
N HIS A 183 -18.12 -30.64 -2.89
CA HIS A 183 -19.24 -30.51 -3.83
C HIS A 183 -19.96 -31.83 -4.14
N GLU A 184 -19.79 -32.86 -3.30
CA GLU A 184 -20.58 -34.11 -3.33
C GLU A 184 -22.10 -33.82 -3.44
N GLY A 185 -22.65 -34.01 -4.64
CA GLY A 185 -24.07 -33.80 -4.91
C GLY A 185 -24.39 -33.41 -6.35
N TYR A 186 -24.15 -32.16 -6.72
CA TYR A 186 -24.84 -31.54 -7.87
C TYR A 186 -24.07 -31.59 -9.20
N GLU A 187 -22.77 -31.91 -9.21
CA GLU A 187 -21.94 -31.83 -10.43
C GLU A 187 -22.41 -32.75 -11.57
N ASN A 188 -23.10 -33.85 -11.24
CA ASN A 188 -23.70 -34.78 -12.21
C ASN A 188 -25.17 -34.45 -12.56
N MET A 189 -25.74 -33.37 -12.02
CA MET A 189 -27.16 -33.00 -12.17
C MET A 189 -27.37 -31.60 -12.77
N VAL A 190 -26.31 -30.92 -13.19
CA VAL A 190 -26.32 -29.49 -13.53
C VAL A 190 -25.55 -29.24 -14.83
N SER A 191 -26.17 -28.53 -15.77
CA SER A 191 -25.52 -28.06 -17.00
C SER A 191 -24.82 -26.70 -16.79
N CYS A 192 -24.01 -26.25 -17.76
CA CYS A 192 -23.50 -24.88 -17.76
C CYS A 192 -24.66 -23.86 -17.82
N ASP A 193 -25.66 -24.15 -18.63
CA ASP A 193 -26.85 -23.32 -18.89
C ASP A 193 -27.70 -23.14 -17.61
N ASP A 194 -27.79 -24.18 -16.76
CA ASP A 194 -28.40 -24.10 -15.42
C ASP A 194 -27.67 -23.15 -14.45
N LEU A 195 -26.39 -22.87 -14.70
CA LEU A 195 -25.54 -21.96 -13.93
C LEU A 195 -25.45 -20.57 -14.58
N GLU A 196 -26.11 -20.36 -15.72
CA GLU A 196 -26.01 -19.13 -16.51
C GLU A 196 -26.64 -17.94 -15.77
N TYR A 197 -25.91 -16.83 -15.74
CA TYR A 197 -26.35 -15.56 -15.18
C TYR A 197 -26.06 -14.42 -16.14
N ASN A 198 -27.09 -13.98 -16.86
CA ASN A 198 -27.01 -12.83 -17.73
C ASN A 198 -27.09 -11.52 -16.92
N SER A 199 -26.14 -10.64 -17.20
CA SER A 199 -25.99 -9.31 -16.60
C SER A 199 -25.48 -8.34 -17.68
N TYR A 200 -25.23 -7.10 -17.31
CA TYR A 200 -24.37 -6.21 -18.07
C TYR A 200 -23.22 -5.69 -17.19
N ILE A 201 -22.20 -5.14 -17.85
CA ILE A 201 -21.20 -4.24 -17.27
C ILE A 201 -21.28 -2.90 -17.98
N GLU A 202 -20.99 -1.81 -17.27
CA GLU A 202 -20.88 -0.47 -17.82
C GLU A 202 -19.40 -0.07 -17.89
N TYR A 203 -18.96 0.42 -19.05
CA TYR A 203 -17.60 0.93 -19.25
C TYR A 203 -17.65 2.33 -19.86
N SER A 204 -16.78 3.23 -19.40
CA SER A 204 -16.73 4.60 -19.93
C SER A 204 -16.19 4.61 -21.36
N ASN A 205 -16.81 5.42 -22.21
CA ASN A 205 -16.32 5.68 -23.57
C ASN A 205 -15.06 6.57 -23.58
N PHE A 206 -14.73 7.24 -22.47
CA PHE A 206 -13.59 8.15 -22.37
C PHE A 206 -12.26 7.42 -22.12
N THR A 207 -11.43 7.33 -23.15
CA THR A 207 -10.04 6.86 -23.02
C THR A 207 -9.07 8.02 -22.81
N LYS A 208 -8.37 8.05 -21.68
CA LYS A 208 -7.28 9.01 -21.42
C LYS A 208 -5.92 8.37 -21.62
N ILE A 209 -5.17 8.83 -22.63
CA ILE A 209 -3.73 8.57 -22.73
C ILE A 209 -3.02 9.40 -21.64
N LEU A 210 -2.20 8.72 -20.83
CA LEU A 210 -1.27 9.33 -19.88
C LEU A 210 0.06 9.53 -20.60
N GLU A 211 0.57 10.76 -20.69
CA GLU A 211 1.89 10.99 -21.30
C GLU A 211 3.04 10.69 -20.33
N ASP A 212 4.26 10.56 -20.87
CA ASP A 212 5.49 10.46 -20.10
C ASP A 212 6.65 11.08 -20.88
N ASP A 213 7.53 11.77 -20.17
CA ASP A 213 8.71 12.42 -20.73
C ASP A 213 9.87 11.42 -20.80
N LEU A 214 9.98 10.74 -21.94
CA LEU A 214 11.04 9.74 -22.16
C LEU A 214 12.44 10.38 -22.32
N ILE A 215 12.52 11.68 -22.64
CA ILE A 215 13.77 12.45 -22.64
C ILE A 215 14.24 12.66 -21.19
N GLU A 216 13.34 13.10 -20.31
CA GLU A 216 13.58 13.19 -18.87
C GLU A 216 13.98 11.82 -18.28
N ALA A 217 13.27 10.75 -18.64
CA ALA A 217 13.59 9.39 -18.20
C ALA A 217 14.99 8.92 -18.66
N ARG A 218 15.36 9.14 -19.94
CA ARG A 218 16.69 8.84 -20.47
C ARG A 218 17.77 9.63 -19.72
N ARG A 219 17.60 10.95 -19.59
CA ARG A 219 18.55 11.83 -18.88
C ARG A 219 18.70 11.44 -17.42
N ALA A 220 17.62 11.01 -16.75
CA ALA A 220 17.66 10.52 -15.38
C ALA A 220 18.50 9.25 -15.24
N ILE A 221 18.34 8.26 -16.12
CA ILE A 221 19.16 7.03 -16.12
C ILE A 221 20.63 7.36 -16.41
N ILE A 222 20.91 8.25 -17.38
CA ILE A 222 22.30 8.66 -17.69
C ILE A 222 22.96 9.28 -16.46
N LYS A 223 22.24 10.17 -15.76
CA LYS A 223 22.69 10.87 -14.54
C LYS A 223 22.98 9.95 -13.35
N GLN A 224 22.47 8.71 -13.32
CA GLN A 224 22.80 7.74 -12.27
C GLN A 224 24.25 7.25 -12.32
N GLY A 225 24.91 7.29 -13.50
CA GLY A 225 26.31 6.86 -13.67
C GLY A 225 26.57 5.35 -13.45
N ASN A 226 25.53 4.57 -13.21
CA ASN A 226 25.57 3.11 -13.02
C ASN A 226 25.71 2.35 -14.37
N LYS A 227 25.67 1.01 -14.33
CA LYS A 227 25.73 0.17 -15.54
C LYS A 227 24.60 0.44 -16.53
N ALA A 228 23.43 0.91 -16.09
CA ALA A 228 22.33 1.24 -17.01
C ALA A 228 22.62 2.48 -17.86
N SER A 229 23.34 3.47 -17.32
CA SER A 229 23.76 4.69 -18.02
C SER A 229 24.49 4.40 -19.34
N SER A 230 25.45 3.46 -19.34
CA SER A 230 26.21 3.10 -20.55
C SER A 230 25.39 2.30 -21.58
N VAL A 231 24.38 1.54 -21.16
CA VAL A 231 23.46 0.84 -22.07
C VAL A 231 22.62 1.84 -22.88
N VAL A 232 22.12 2.90 -22.23
CA VAL A 232 21.21 3.89 -22.83
C VAL A 232 21.90 5.09 -23.49
N ASN A 233 23.23 5.18 -23.35
CA ASN A 233 24.07 6.20 -23.97
C ASN A 233 25.36 5.62 -24.57
N PRO A 234 25.26 4.68 -25.54
CA PRO A 234 26.42 4.14 -26.23
C PRO A 234 27.07 5.19 -27.14
N LYS A 235 28.36 5.01 -27.46
CA LYS A 235 29.17 6.00 -28.21
C LYS A 235 28.58 6.35 -29.58
N ASP A 236 27.94 5.41 -30.27
CA ASP A 236 27.32 5.63 -31.59
C ASP A 236 26.12 6.60 -31.57
N GLN A 237 25.64 6.99 -30.38
CA GLN A 237 24.47 7.85 -30.20
C GLN A 237 24.83 9.27 -29.71
N GLN A 238 26.11 9.60 -29.54
CA GLN A 238 26.52 10.90 -29.00
C GLN A 238 26.27 12.06 -29.98
N ASP A 239 26.42 11.80 -31.29
CA ASP A 239 26.19 12.81 -32.35
C ASP A 239 24.74 12.85 -32.87
N LYS A 240 23.84 12.04 -32.31
CA LYS A 240 22.43 11.92 -32.73
C LYS A 240 21.53 12.81 -31.87
N LYS A 241 20.54 13.45 -32.48
CA LYS A 241 19.51 14.20 -31.74
C LYS A 241 18.77 13.29 -30.77
N GLU A 242 18.47 13.80 -29.57
CA GLU A 242 17.86 12.98 -28.52
C GLU A 242 16.44 12.56 -28.87
N GLU A 243 15.70 13.41 -29.59
CA GLU A 243 14.36 13.15 -30.10
C GLU A 243 14.35 11.97 -31.08
N ASP A 244 15.34 11.89 -31.97
CA ASP A 244 15.51 10.76 -32.91
C ASP A 244 15.85 9.45 -32.19
N ILE A 245 16.61 9.53 -31.08
CA ILE A 245 16.92 8.37 -30.23
C ILE A 245 15.65 7.89 -29.52
N ILE A 246 14.90 8.79 -28.88
CA ILE A 246 13.64 8.46 -28.20
C ILE A 246 12.64 7.82 -29.17
N ASN A 247 12.35 8.48 -30.29
CA ASN A 247 11.32 8.06 -31.24
C ASN A 247 11.59 6.69 -31.90
N LYS A 248 12.85 6.23 -31.95
CA LYS A 248 13.24 4.95 -32.57
C LYS A 248 13.56 3.85 -31.57
N LYS A 249 14.25 4.18 -30.46
CA LYS A 249 14.80 3.19 -29.51
C LYS A 249 13.99 3.04 -28.23
N TRP A 250 13.10 3.99 -27.90
CA TRP A 250 12.37 3.99 -26.64
C TRP A 250 10.89 3.70 -26.84
N PHE A 251 10.36 2.83 -25.99
CA PHE A 251 8.95 2.44 -26.01
C PHE A 251 8.40 2.37 -24.59
N ARG A 252 7.08 2.47 -24.44
CA ARG A 252 6.40 2.30 -23.15
C ARG A 252 5.41 1.14 -23.25
N PHE A 253 5.20 0.44 -22.13
CA PHE A 253 4.15 -0.55 -21.97
C PHE A 253 3.09 -0.07 -20.98
N GLY A 254 1.92 -0.73 -20.96
CA GLY A 254 0.77 -0.32 -20.15
C GLY A 254 1.13 -0.13 -18.67
N ALA A 255 0.61 0.93 -18.08
CA ALA A 255 0.86 1.30 -16.69
C ALA A 255 -0.13 0.62 -15.73
N SER A 256 0.29 0.47 -14.48
CA SER A 256 -0.56 0.01 -13.36
C SER A 256 -0.60 1.10 -12.29
N ALA A 257 -1.77 1.34 -11.70
CA ALA A 257 -2.03 2.49 -10.82
C ALA A 257 -2.74 2.09 -9.52
N VAL A 258 -2.38 2.75 -8.41
CA VAL A 258 -3.17 2.73 -7.17
C VAL A 258 -3.27 4.12 -6.56
N TRP A 259 -4.44 4.44 -6.00
CA TRP A 259 -4.70 5.69 -5.29
C TRP A 259 -4.20 5.62 -3.84
N LEU A 260 -3.41 6.62 -3.42
CA LEU A 260 -2.96 6.81 -2.04
C LEU A 260 -3.74 7.95 -1.41
N GLU A 261 -4.65 7.63 -0.49
CA GLU A 261 -5.56 8.56 0.18
C GLU A 261 -4.79 9.52 1.09
N LYS A 262 -3.73 9.05 1.78
CA LYS A 262 -2.82 9.87 2.59
C LYS A 262 -2.08 10.93 1.77
N HIS A 263 -1.84 10.67 0.49
CA HIS A 263 -1.07 11.55 -0.40
C HIS A 263 -1.91 12.25 -1.47
N GLN A 264 -3.20 11.94 -1.57
CA GLN A 264 -4.15 12.50 -2.55
C GLN A 264 -3.64 12.44 -4.00
N CYS A 265 -3.09 11.29 -4.38
CA CYS A 265 -2.59 11.04 -5.73
C CYS A 265 -2.62 9.54 -6.09
N PHE A 266 -2.78 9.24 -7.37
CA PHE A 266 -2.36 7.95 -7.91
C PHE A 266 -0.83 7.90 -7.95
N VAL A 267 -0.26 6.78 -7.51
CA VAL A 267 1.08 6.35 -7.94
C VAL A 267 0.92 5.37 -9.11
N VAL A 268 1.66 5.61 -10.18
CA VAL A 268 1.51 4.93 -11.47
C VAL A 268 2.86 4.39 -11.90
N TYR A 269 2.91 3.09 -12.19
CA TYR A 269 4.15 2.39 -12.54
C TYR A 269 4.02 1.80 -13.94
N SER A 270 4.97 2.12 -14.81
CA SER A 270 5.02 1.62 -16.18
C SER A 270 6.37 1.01 -16.51
N ARG A 271 6.37 0.13 -17.52
CA ARG A 271 7.60 -0.40 -18.11
C ARG A 271 8.04 0.54 -19.23
N VAL A 272 9.17 1.20 -19.04
CA VAL A 272 9.88 1.89 -20.12
C VAL A 272 10.90 0.91 -20.71
N ILE A 273 10.97 0.85 -22.03
CA ILE A 273 11.76 -0.11 -22.81
C ILE A 273 12.81 0.67 -23.60
N TYR A 274 14.04 0.18 -23.60
CA TYR A 274 15.08 0.60 -24.54
C TYR A 274 15.46 -0.58 -25.43
N SER A 275 15.45 -0.38 -26.75
CA SER A 275 15.88 -1.36 -27.76
C SER A 275 17.05 -0.82 -28.57
N GLN A 276 18.10 -1.61 -28.74
CA GLN A 276 19.19 -1.25 -29.65
C GLN A 276 18.80 -1.46 -31.13
N LEU A 277 17.81 -2.33 -31.41
CA LEU A 277 17.38 -2.77 -32.75
C LEU A 277 16.13 -2.04 -33.27
N ASP A 278 15.75 -0.90 -32.68
CA ASP A 278 14.57 -0.09 -33.01
C ASP A 278 13.24 -0.88 -32.95
N ARG A 279 13.18 -1.93 -32.10
CA ARG A 279 12.07 -2.90 -32.05
C ARG A 279 11.52 -3.09 -30.64
N ARG A 280 10.26 -2.68 -30.43
CA ARG A 280 9.54 -2.81 -29.14
C ARG A 280 9.48 -4.25 -28.59
N ASN A 281 9.43 -5.25 -29.47
CA ASN A 281 9.41 -6.68 -29.10
C ASN A 281 10.81 -7.29 -28.90
N HIS A 282 11.89 -6.54 -29.17
CA HIS A 282 13.27 -6.94 -28.88
C HIS A 282 13.92 -5.89 -27.94
N PRO A 283 13.50 -5.83 -26.66
CA PRO A 283 14.09 -4.94 -25.66
C PRO A 283 15.55 -5.33 -25.39
N LYS A 284 16.45 -4.35 -25.39
CA LYS A 284 17.80 -4.51 -24.82
C LYS A 284 17.68 -4.66 -23.30
N THR A 285 17.00 -3.69 -22.69
CA THR A 285 16.61 -3.74 -21.28
C THR A 285 15.27 -3.02 -21.08
N SER A 286 14.75 -3.07 -19.87
CA SER A 286 13.53 -2.40 -19.44
C SER A 286 13.70 -1.80 -18.05
N PHE A 287 12.97 -0.73 -17.79
CA PHE A 287 13.09 0.11 -16.61
C PHE A 287 11.74 0.28 -15.94
N LEU A 288 11.75 0.36 -14.60
CA LEU A 288 10.56 0.69 -13.83
C LEU A 288 10.44 2.22 -13.71
N ARG A 289 9.51 2.80 -14.45
CA ARG A 289 9.17 4.24 -14.40
C ARG A 289 8.02 4.44 -13.42
N GLY A 290 8.20 5.30 -12.44
CA GLY A 290 7.16 5.78 -11.53
C GLY A 290 6.73 7.20 -11.89
N GLN A 291 5.43 7.45 -11.96
CA GLN A 291 4.80 8.76 -12.13
C GLN A 291 3.70 8.94 -11.06
N THR A 292 3.28 10.18 -10.83
CA THR A 292 2.18 10.51 -9.89
C THR A 292 1.15 11.39 -10.56
N PHE A 293 -0.14 11.12 -10.32
CA PHE A 293 -1.25 11.86 -10.95
C PHE A 293 -2.30 12.28 -9.91
N ASP A 294 -3.00 13.39 -10.16
CA ASP A 294 -4.18 13.78 -9.39
C ASP A 294 -5.41 12.94 -9.76
N LYS A 295 -6.54 13.14 -9.07
CA LYS A 295 -7.80 12.42 -9.37
C LYS A 295 -8.44 12.77 -10.72
N ASN A 296 -7.85 13.70 -11.48
CA ASN A 296 -8.25 14.07 -12.85
C ASN A 296 -7.25 13.55 -13.90
N TRP A 297 -6.32 12.67 -13.51
CA TRP A 297 -5.25 12.13 -14.36
C TRP A 297 -4.31 13.20 -14.95
N ARG A 298 -4.06 14.27 -14.20
CA ARG A 298 -3.00 15.26 -14.48
C ARG A 298 -1.74 14.90 -13.72
N GLU A 299 -0.58 14.89 -14.38
CA GLU A 299 0.68 14.52 -13.73
C GLU A 299 1.11 15.57 -12.71
N ILE A 300 1.54 15.11 -11.53
CA ILE A 300 2.09 15.92 -10.45
C ILE A 300 3.61 15.74 -10.45
N LYS A 301 4.33 16.51 -11.28
CA LYS A 301 5.80 16.53 -11.26
C LYS A 301 6.32 17.17 -9.97
N GLY A 302 7.43 16.67 -9.44
CA GLY A 302 8.02 17.09 -8.16
C GLY A 302 7.31 16.56 -6.91
N LYS A 303 6.35 15.64 -7.04
CA LYS A 303 5.61 15.06 -5.89
C LYS A 303 6.55 14.24 -5.01
N ARG A 304 6.78 14.69 -3.78
CA ARG A 304 7.56 13.95 -2.79
C ARG A 304 6.66 13.08 -1.92
N ILE A 305 7.04 11.82 -1.75
CA ILE A 305 6.42 10.86 -0.81
C ILE A 305 7.54 10.36 0.12
N PRO A 306 7.38 10.43 1.46
CA PRO A 306 8.42 9.99 2.39
C PRO A 306 8.58 8.47 2.37
N TYR A 307 9.76 7.98 2.76
CA TYR A 307 9.98 6.56 2.99
C TYR A 307 9.27 6.08 4.27
N ASP A 308 8.61 4.91 4.22
CA ASP A 308 7.86 4.29 5.32
C ASP A 308 8.74 3.66 6.41
N ASP A 309 10.05 3.65 6.20
CA ASP A 309 11.08 3.02 7.03
C ASP A 309 12.26 3.96 7.36
N VAL A 310 12.12 5.27 7.12
CA VAL A 310 13.12 6.29 7.47
C VAL A 310 12.48 7.41 8.30
N THR A 311 13.03 7.69 9.47
CA THR A 311 12.64 8.86 10.29
C THR A 311 13.24 10.14 9.72
N ILE A 312 12.38 11.13 9.45
CA ILE A 312 12.78 12.47 9.00
C ILE A 312 13.28 13.28 10.22
N PRO A 313 14.49 13.87 10.18
CA PRO A 313 14.97 14.75 11.26
C PRO A 313 14.11 16.02 11.38
N THR A 314 13.84 16.45 12.61
CA THR A 314 13.03 17.65 12.89
C THR A 314 13.72 18.95 12.45
N ASP A 315 15.04 18.96 12.39
CA ASP A 315 15.89 20.08 11.99
C ASP A 315 16.21 20.09 10.48
N MET A 316 15.77 19.09 9.70
CA MET A 316 16.04 18.97 8.26
C MET A 316 15.63 20.23 7.47
N ILE A 317 14.56 20.91 7.88
CA ILE A 317 14.12 22.17 7.24
C ILE A 317 15.17 23.26 7.47
N ASN A 318 15.65 23.42 8.71
CA ASN A 318 16.67 24.39 9.09
C ASN A 318 18.01 24.08 8.39
N GLN A 319 18.37 22.80 8.22
CA GLN A 319 19.54 22.40 7.43
C GLN A 319 19.42 22.84 5.96
N ILE A 320 18.26 22.62 5.34
CA ILE A 320 17.98 23.03 3.95
C ILE A 320 17.95 24.56 3.79
N GLU A 321 17.50 25.29 4.82
CA GLU A 321 17.50 26.75 4.84
C GLU A 321 18.91 27.33 5.03
N ASN A 322 19.70 26.77 5.95
CA ASN A 322 21.11 27.13 6.12
C ASN A 322 21.92 26.91 4.83
N LEU A 323 21.71 25.79 4.12
CA LEU A 323 22.32 25.49 2.82
C LEU A 323 21.92 26.47 1.69
N ARG A 324 20.83 27.24 1.85
CA ARG A 324 20.46 28.33 0.94
C ARG A 324 21.11 29.66 1.36
N ASN A 325 21.21 29.90 2.66
CA ASN A 325 21.75 31.13 3.22
C ASN A 325 23.28 31.21 3.10
N GLU A 326 23.99 30.08 3.24
CA GLU A 326 25.45 29.96 3.04
C GLU A 326 25.89 30.39 1.64
N PHE A 327 25.02 30.18 0.64
CA PHE A 327 25.22 30.53 -0.77
C PHE A 327 24.25 31.64 -1.21
N GLY A 328 23.95 32.59 -0.31
CA GLY A 328 23.03 33.71 -0.55
C GLY A 328 23.46 34.63 -1.72
N GLU A 329 22.55 35.48 -2.17
CA GLU A 329 22.74 36.27 -3.40
C GLU A 329 23.90 37.26 -3.34
N THR A 330 24.96 36.98 -4.10
CA THR A 330 26.01 37.95 -4.42
C THR A 330 25.41 39.14 -5.19
N ASP A 331 25.58 40.36 -4.69
CA ASP A 331 25.16 41.59 -5.38
C ASP A 331 26.02 41.86 -6.64
N CYS A 332 25.62 41.25 -7.76
CA CYS A 332 26.26 41.46 -9.05
C CYS A 332 26.08 42.89 -9.59
N GLU A 333 25.01 43.62 -9.24
CA GLU A 333 24.81 45.01 -9.68
C GLU A 333 25.84 45.96 -9.05
N SER A 334 26.33 45.69 -7.83
CA SER A 334 27.48 46.39 -7.26
C SER A 334 28.77 46.15 -8.08
N ILE A 335 28.97 44.93 -8.58
CA ILE A 335 30.15 44.54 -9.37
C ILE A 335 30.11 45.19 -10.76
N LYS A 336 28.93 45.28 -11.38
CA LYS A 336 28.67 45.99 -12.64
C LYS A 336 29.15 47.44 -12.61
N LYS A 337 28.91 48.15 -11.48
CA LYS A 337 29.31 49.55 -11.25
C LYS A 337 30.82 49.74 -11.04
N LYS A 338 31.56 48.71 -10.60
CA LYS A 338 33.00 48.78 -10.32
C LYS A 338 33.88 48.19 -11.43
N ASN A 339 33.48 47.05 -11.98
CA ASN A 339 34.32 46.19 -12.82
C ASN A 339 33.76 45.99 -14.24
N GLY A 340 32.66 46.67 -14.60
CA GLY A 340 32.07 46.64 -15.93
C GLY A 340 31.34 45.35 -16.31
N LYS A 341 30.90 45.29 -17.57
CA LYS A 341 29.96 44.27 -18.06
C LYS A 341 30.48 42.83 -17.93
N ASN A 342 31.71 42.55 -18.34
CA ASN A 342 32.24 41.19 -18.33
C ASN A 342 32.35 40.60 -16.90
N ALA A 343 32.54 41.45 -15.89
CA ALA A 343 32.55 41.03 -14.49
C ALA A 343 31.13 40.77 -13.97
N TYR A 344 30.14 41.55 -14.40
CA TYR A 344 28.72 41.31 -14.13
C TYR A 344 28.23 40.00 -14.77
N ASP A 345 28.48 39.80 -16.07
CA ASP A 345 28.06 38.60 -16.80
C ASP A 345 28.67 37.32 -16.18
N LYS A 346 29.93 37.39 -15.71
CA LYS A 346 30.60 36.31 -14.96
C LYS A 346 29.99 36.10 -13.56
N CYS A 347 29.61 37.18 -12.86
CA CYS A 347 28.95 37.08 -11.56
C CYS A 347 27.60 36.37 -11.67
N ILE A 348 26.74 36.78 -12.61
CA ILE A 348 25.45 36.13 -12.89
C ILE A 348 25.63 34.66 -13.29
N THR A 349 26.63 34.36 -14.13
CA THR A 349 26.94 32.98 -14.53
C THR A 349 27.38 32.11 -13.35
N ASN A 350 28.23 32.65 -12.46
CA ASN A 350 28.63 31.95 -11.24
C ASN A 350 27.43 31.71 -10.31
N GLN A 351 26.65 32.76 -10.01
CA GLN A 351 25.44 32.68 -9.18
C GLN A 351 24.44 31.64 -9.71
N ALA A 352 24.29 31.51 -11.04
CA ALA A 352 23.46 30.47 -11.65
C ALA A 352 24.05 29.06 -11.45
N ASN A 353 25.36 28.88 -11.61
CA ASN A 353 26.04 27.61 -11.37
C ASN A 353 25.99 27.18 -9.88
N ASP A 354 26.20 28.12 -8.97
CA ASP A 354 26.09 27.89 -7.53
C ASP A 354 24.64 27.52 -7.16
N ARG A 355 23.64 28.22 -7.72
CA ARG A 355 22.22 27.85 -7.56
C ARG A 355 21.92 26.42 -8.05
N LEU A 356 22.51 25.98 -9.15
CA LEU A 356 22.40 24.60 -9.63
C LEU A 356 23.10 23.59 -8.69
N LYS A 357 24.25 23.96 -8.11
CA LYS A 357 25.01 23.16 -7.15
C LYS A 357 24.25 22.98 -5.82
N ILE A 358 23.71 24.06 -5.25
CA ILE A 358 22.87 24.03 -4.03
C ILE A 358 21.64 23.15 -4.27
N ASN A 359 20.92 23.36 -5.38
CA ASN A 359 19.73 22.57 -5.69
C ASN A 359 20.06 21.07 -5.83
N LYS A 360 21.21 20.73 -6.43
CA LYS A 360 21.69 19.34 -6.50
C LYS A 360 21.95 18.76 -5.10
N GLU A 361 22.53 19.54 -4.18
CA GLU A 361 22.79 19.08 -2.81
C GLU A 361 21.49 18.94 -2.00
N ILE A 362 20.56 19.89 -2.12
CA ILE A 362 19.23 19.83 -1.49
C ILE A 362 18.45 18.59 -1.98
N GLU A 363 18.40 18.31 -3.28
CA GLU A 363 17.78 17.06 -3.77
C GLU A 363 18.54 15.81 -3.29
N THR A 364 19.86 15.89 -3.09
CA THR A 364 20.67 14.78 -2.57
C THR A 364 20.33 14.50 -1.09
N VAL A 365 20.16 15.53 -0.27
CA VAL A 365 19.63 15.43 1.11
C VAL A 365 18.20 14.87 1.10
N LEU A 366 17.30 15.44 0.30
CA LEU A 366 15.90 15.01 0.22
C LEU A 366 15.76 13.55 -0.26
N SER A 367 16.65 13.07 -1.15
CA SER A 367 16.65 11.68 -1.64
C SER A 367 16.95 10.62 -0.55
N LYS A 368 17.43 11.04 0.63
CA LYS A 368 17.60 10.17 1.80
C LYS A 368 16.26 9.87 2.49
N TYR A 369 15.29 10.80 2.38
CA TYR A 369 14.05 10.80 3.14
C TYR A 369 12.77 10.67 2.28
N TYR A 370 12.85 11.03 1.00
CA TYR A 370 11.72 11.05 0.08
C TYR A 370 12.03 10.38 -1.26
N VAL A 371 11.00 9.81 -1.88
CA VAL A 371 10.93 9.57 -3.32
C VAL A 371 10.31 10.79 -3.98
N THR A 372 11.06 11.45 -4.87
CA THR A 372 10.54 12.53 -5.73
C THR A 372 10.07 11.92 -7.04
N TYR A 373 8.78 12.05 -7.37
CA TYR A 373 8.19 11.63 -8.64
C TYR A 373 8.16 12.78 -9.67
N PRO A 374 8.21 12.48 -10.98
CA PRO A 374 8.37 11.14 -11.56
C PRO A 374 9.83 10.66 -11.51
N ILE A 375 10.03 9.34 -11.46
CA ILE A 375 11.32 8.69 -11.17
C ILE A 375 11.53 7.47 -12.09
N VAL A 376 12.80 7.14 -12.37
CA VAL A 376 13.17 5.80 -12.86
C VAL A 376 13.91 5.09 -11.72
N PHE A 377 13.37 3.96 -11.27
CA PHE A 377 13.99 3.21 -10.16
C PHE A 377 15.21 2.45 -10.64
N ASP A 378 16.34 2.65 -9.95
CA ASP A 378 17.52 1.79 -10.10
C ASP A 378 17.23 0.43 -9.47
N LEU A 379 17.38 -0.63 -10.25
CA LEU A 379 17.05 -2.01 -9.89
C LEU A 379 18.12 -2.94 -10.47
N PRO A 380 18.64 -3.92 -9.72
CA PRO A 380 19.73 -4.78 -10.19
C PRO A 380 19.30 -5.76 -11.30
N PHE A 381 19.98 -5.67 -12.44
CA PHE A 381 19.96 -6.64 -13.55
C PHE A 381 21.34 -6.67 -14.23
N ASP A 382 21.71 -7.80 -14.85
CA ASP A 382 22.88 -7.79 -15.74
C ASP A 382 22.58 -7.09 -17.06
N THR A 383 23.52 -6.28 -17.53
CA THR A 383 23.46 -5.50 -18.78
C THR A 383 23.90 -6.29 -20.02
N ASN A 384 24.48 -7.47 -19.83
CA ASN A 384 24.92 -8.35 -20.93
C ASN A 384 23.73 -9.08 -21.56
N GLY A 385 23.74 -9.26 -22.89
CA GLY A 385 22.60 -9.84 -23.61
C GLY A 385 21.36 -8.94 -23.59
N ASP A 386 20.20 -9.50 -23.96
CA ASP A 386 18.95 -8.76 -24.19
C ASP A 386 17.82 -9.28 -23.27
N PHE A 387 16.63 -8.67 -23.33
CA PHE A 387 15.46 -9.02 -22.49
C PHE A 387 15.72 -8.91 -20.97
N LYS A 388 16.56 -7.92 -20.60
CA LYS A 388 16.95 -7.64 -19.21
C LYS A 388 16.05 -6.59 -18.53
N GLY A 389 16.19 -6.46 -17.21
CA GLY A 389 15.43 -5.51 -16.39
C GLY A 389 13.97 -5.93 -16.09
N PRO A 390 13.23 -5.15 -15.28
CA PRO A 390 11.83 -5.39 -14.91
C PRO A 390 10.84 -5.38 -16.09
N GLU A 391 9.93 -6.34 -16.11
CA GLU A 391 8.85 -6.48 -17.10
C GLU A 391 7.46 -6.67 -16.44
N ASP A 392 6.43 -6.19 -17.13
CA ASP A 392 5.01 -6.25 -16.75
C ASP A 392 4.68 -5.79 -15.31
N PRO A 393 5.05 -4.57 -14.90
CA PRO A 393 4.81 -4.08 -13.55
C PRO A 393 3.31 -3.94 -13.24
N ARG A 394 2.90 -4.50 -12.10
CA ARG A 394 1.54 -4.43 -11.53
C ARG A 394 1.64 -3.93 -10.10
N VAL A 395 0.96 -2.85 -9.74
CA VAL A 395 0.95 -2.35 -8.36
C VAL A 395 -0.30 -2.80 -7.61
N ILE A 396 -0.12 -3.26 -6.38
CA ILE A 396 -1.19 -3.53 -5.41
C ILE A 396 -0.98 -2.65 -4.18
N LYS A 397 -2.04 -2.02 -3.66
CA LYS A 397 -1.99 -1.23 -2.42
C LYS A 397 -2.34 -2.11 -1.23
N ARG A 398 -1.45 -2.18 -0.24
CA ARG A 398 -1.82 -2.59 1.12
C ARG A 398 -2.37 -1.37 1.86
N SER A 399 -3.49 -1.53 2.54
CA SER A 399 -4.06 -0.51 3.43
C SER A 399 -4.42 -1.13 4.77
N ASN A 400 -4.03 -0.49 5.87
CA ASN A 400 -4.47 -0.83 7.23
C ASN A 400 -4.32 0.40 8.13
N SER A 401 -5.40 0.84 8.80
CA SER A 401 -5.37 1.80 9.91
C SER A 401 -4.52 3.07 9.68
N GLY A 402 -4.66 3.70 8.50
CA GLY A 402 -3.94 4.92 8.12
C GLY A 402 -2.55 4.71 7.51
N PHE A 403 -2.08 3.46 7.41
CA PHE A 403 -0.89 3.08 6.65
C PHE A 403 -1.29 2.58 5.25
N GLU A 404 -0.66 3.14 4.22
CA GLU A 404 -0.86 2.79 2.81
C GLU A 404 0.47 2.51 2.12
N GLU A 405 0.65 1.31 1.57
CA GLU A 405 1.90 0.87 0.97
C GLU A 405 1.64 0.26 -0.41
N PRO A 406 2.09 0.90 -1.51
CA PRO A 406 2.12 0.29 -2.83
C PRO A 406 3.24 -0.75 -2.90
N ILE A 407 2.92 -1.95 -3.39
CA ILE A 407 3.91 -2.98 -3.75
C ILE A 407 3.84 -3.16 -5.27
N VAL A 408 4.95 -2.95 -5.96
CA VAL A 408 5.07 -3.15 -7.40
C VAL A 408 5.61 -4.55 -7.67
N LEU A 409 4.84 -5.34 -8.39
CA LEU A 409 5.14 -6.73 -8.73
C LEU A 409 5.51 -6.80 -10.20
N PHE A 410 6.67 -7.38 -10.51
CA PHE A 410 7.15 -7.52 -11.89
C PHE A 410 7.86 -8.86 -12.07
N ASN A 411 8.07 -9.24 -13.33
CA ASN A 411 8.91 -10.38 -13.69
C ASN A 411 10.21 -9.89 -14.33
N LYS A 412 11.35 -10.49 -14.01
CA LYS A 412 12.60 -10.27 -14.76
C LYS A 412 13.39 -11.57 -14.93
N HIS A 413 14.37 -11.55 -15.82
CA HIS A 413 15.40 -12.59 -15.84
C HIS A 413 16.24 -12.50 -14.55
N ASP A 414 16.54 -13.66 -13.96
CA ASP A 414 17.49 -13.80 -12.86
C ASP A 414 18.79 -14.36 -13.43
N ASP A 415 19.82 -13.52 -13.45
CA ASP A 415 21.07 -13.78 -14.16
C ASP A 415 21.92 -14.87 -13.50
N TYR A 416 21.63 -15.23 -12.24
CA TYR A 416 22.28 -16.34 -11.52
C TYR A 416 21.57 -17.68 -11.75
N GLU A 417 20.23 -17.67 -11.79
CA GLU A 417 19.45 -18.90 -12.04
C GLU A 417 19.28 -19.24 -13.54
N GLY A 418 19.58 -18.31 -14.44
CA GLY A 418 19.34 -18.44 -15.89
C GLY A 418 17.85 -18.58 -16.24
N LYS A 419 16.96 -18.09 -15.38
CA LYS A 419 15.51 -18.33 -15.38
C LYS A 419 14.75 -17.04 -15.13
N ARG A 420 13.46 -17.01 -15.48
CA ARG A 420 12.59 -15.87 -15.20
C ARG A 420 11.93 -16.02 -13.83
N ARG A 421 11.90 -14.93 -13.05
CA ARG A 421 11.46 -14.89 -11.66
C ARG A 421 10.51 -13.70 -11.41
N MET A 422 9.61 -13.89 -10.45
CA MET A 422 8.77 -12.81 -9.93
C MET A 422 9.48 -12.09 -8.78
N TYR A 423 9.29 -10.78 -8.70
CA TYR A 423 9.83 -9.94 -7.63
C TYR A 423 8.75 -8.99 -7.11
N ALA A 424 8.86 -8.62 -5.83
CA ALA A 424 8.12 -7.52 -5.22
C ALA A 424 9.09 -6.37 -4.93
N PHE A 425 8.69 -5.16 -5.33
CA PHE A 425 9.42 -3.92 -5.07
C PHE A 425 8.56 -2.96 -4.25
N PHE A 426 9.16 -2.37 -3.24
CA PHE A 426 8.57 -1.45 -2.27
C PHE A 426 9.09 -0.03 -2.56
N PRO A 427 8.48 0.71 -3.50
CA PRO A 427 9.01 2.01 -3.95
C PRO A 427 9.14 3.03 -2.81
N HIS A 428 8.34 2.94 -1.75
CA HIS A 428 8.40 3.81 -0.57
C HIS A 428 9.18 3.20 0.61
N ARG A 429 10.09 2.25 0.37
CA ARG A 429 11.11 1.83 1.34
C ARG A 429 12.52 2.21 0.90
N LYS A 430 13.39 2.50 1.86
CA LYS A 430 14.82 2.69 1.62
C LYS A 430 15.61 1.39 1.84
N ASN A 431 15.25 0.60 2.86
CA ASN A 431 15.99 -0.57 3.28
C ASN A 431 15.40 -1.84 2.66
N ASP A 432 16.24 -2.62 1.98
CA ASP A 432 15.89 -3.84 1.22
C ASP A 432 14.55 -3.75 0.48
N PRO A 433 14.37 -2.78 -0.44
CA PRO A 433 13.09 -2.53 -1.09
C PRO A 433 12.74 -3.56 -2.18
N LEU A 434 13.62 -4.52 -2.49
CA LEU A 434 13.41 -5.54 -3.52
C LEU A 434 13.48 -6.95 -2.93
N VAL A 435 12.47 -7.77 -3.21
CA VAL A 435 12.35 -9.16 -2.75
C VAL A 435 12.15 -10.08 -3.96
N LYS A 436 12.97 -11.13 -4.08
CA LYS A 436 12.81 -12.19 -5.09
C LYS A 436 11.94 -13.31 -4.54
N PHE A 437 10.86 -13.68 -5.24
CA PHE A 437 10.06 -14.84 -4.85
C PHE A 437 10.77 -16.15 -5.21
N LYS A 438 10.81 -17.06 -4.25
CA LYS A 438 11.47 -18.37 -4.30
C LYS A 438 10.62 -19.43 -3.59
N SER A 439 10.87 -20.70 -3.84
CA SER A 439 10.24 -21.80 -3.09
C SER A 439 11.23 -22.92 -2.88
N ASP A 440 11.25 -23.42 -1.64
CA ASP A 440 12.01 -24.60 -1.22
C ASP A 440 11.07 -25.84 -1.13
N THR A 441 9.76 -25.65 -1.35
CA THR A 441 8.70 -26.69 -1.22
C THR A 441 8.15 -27.18 -2.56
N PHE A 442 8.34 -26.43 -3.65
CA PHE A 442 7.93 -26.84 -5.00
C PHE A 442 8.80 -26.20 -6.08
N GLY A 443 8.95 -26.88 -7.22
CA GLY A 443 9.73 -26.37 -8.34
C GLY A 443 9.08 -25.19 -9.06
N LEU A 444 9.75 -24.03 -9.05
CA LEU A 444 9.41 -22.89 -9.91
C LEU A 444 9.73 -23.18 -11.38
N ARG A 445 8.89 -22.66 -12.27
CA ARG A 445 9.01 -22.79 -13.73
C ARG A 445 10.28 -22.13 -14.24
N HIS A 446 10.71 -22.49 -15.45
CA HIS A 446 11.79 -21.76 -16.13
C HIS A 446 11.38 -20.31 -16.45
N ASN A 447 10.11 -20.07 -16.78
CA ASN A 447 9.58 -18.76 -17.16
C ASN A 447 8.43 -18.31 -16.26
N GLU A 448 8.73 -17.75 -15.08
CA GLU A 448 7.70 -17.15 -14.23
C GLU A 448 7.21 -15.79 -14.76
N LYS A 449 5.88 -15.63 -14.76
CA LYS A 449 5.14 -14.42 -15.15
C LYS A 449 3.66 -14.56 -14.75
N ASN A 450 2.90 -13.47 -14.85
CA ASN A 450 1.42 -13.45 -14.73
C ASN A 450 0.81 -13.88 -13.37
N TRP A 451 1.60 -14.09 -12.32
CA TRP A 451 1.08 -14.32 -10.96
C TRP A 451 0.14 -13.18 -10.58
N THR A 452 -1.02 -13.51 -10.02
CA THR A 452 -2.12 -12.55 -9.84
C THR A 452 -2.32 -12.25 -8.35
N PRO A 453 -1.93 -11.06 -7.88
CA PRO A 453 -1.78 -10.79 -6.45
C PRO A 453 -3.10 -10.50 -5.75
N PHE A 454 -3.18 -10.92 -4.49
CA PHE A 454 -4.23 -10.55 -3.57
C PHE A 454 -3.75 -10.56 -2.12
N PHE A 455 -4.61 -10.02 -1.25
CA PHE A 455 -4.35 -9.89 0.18
C PHE A 455 -5.46 -10.58 0.99
N HIS A 456 -5.07 -11.45 1.92
CA HIS A 456 -5.92 -12.26 2.80
C HIS A 456 -5.75 -11.75 4.24
N LYS A 457 -6.85 -11.58 5.00
CA LYS A 457 -6.99 -10.66 6.16
C LYS A 457 -5.90 -10.64 7.26
N GLU A 458 -5.00 -11.62 7.34
CA GLU A 458 -3.97 -11.73 8.37
C GLU A 458 -2.78 -10.76 8.15
N TYR A 459 -3.07 -9.46 8.08
CA TYR A 459 -2.08 -8.38 8.02
C TYR A 459 -1.51 -8.00 9.39
N TYR A 460 -1.03 -9.02 10.12
CA TYR A 460 -0.24 -8.85 11.33
C TYR A 460 1.17 -8.34 10.99
N ARG A 461 1.26 -7.04 10.69
CA ARG A 461 2.53 -6.31 10.66
C ARG A 461 3.00 -6.09 12.10
N SER A 462 4.03 -6.83 12.51
CA SER A 462 4.90 -6.39 13.61
C SER A 462 5.87 -5.31 13.09
N LYS A 463 6.66 -4.67 13.96
CA LYS A 463 7.76 -3.80 13.49
C LYS A 463 8.80 -4.56 12.64
N ILE A 464 8.87 -5.89 12.81
CA ILE A 464 9.89 -6.78 12.24
C ILE A 464 9.41 -7.42 10.92
N SER A 465 8.13 -7.82 10.82
CA SER A 465 7.64 -8.56 9.65
C SER A 465 6.83 -7.70 8.68
N ARG A 466 7.20 -7.77 7.40
CA ARG A 466 6.45 -7.25 6.25
C ARG A 466 5.18 -8.06 5.92
N GLY A 467 4.91 -9.18 6.59
CA GLY A 467 3.71 -10.02 6.40
C GLY A 467 3.70 -10.83 5.10
N TYR A 468 2.51 -11.27 4.67
CA TYR A 468 2.34 -12.18 3.52
C TYR A 468 1.50 -11.58 2.39
N ILE A 469 1.89 -11.86 1.14
CA ILE A 469 1.06 -11.67 -0.05
C ILE A 469 0.59 -13.04 -0.56
N HIS A 470 -0.57 -13.08 -1.20
CA HIS A 470 -1.06 -14.29 -1.86
C HIS A 470 -1.11 -14.08 -3.37
N PHE A 471 -0.94 -15.15 -4.13
CA PHE A 471 -1.02 -15.14 -5.58
C PHE A 471 -1.90 -16.27 -6.08
N ILE A 472 -2.82 -15.97 -7.01
CA ILE A 472 -3.29 -16.98 -7.95
C ILE A 472 -2.13 -17.21 -8.93
N TYR A 473 -1.52 -18.38 -8.82
CA TYR A 473 -0.34 -18.80 -9.60
C TYR A 473 -0.76 -19.52 -10.90
N GLN A 474 -1.86 -20.26 -10.85
CA GLN A 474 -2.55 -20.81 -12.02
C GLN A 474 -4.07 -20.75 -11.81
N PHE A 475 -4.82 -20.50 -12.87
CA PHE A 475 -6.29 -20.46 -12.83
C PHE A 475 -6.94 -21.83 -13.08
N MET A 476 -6.26 -22.76 -13.76
CA MET A 476 -6.77 -24.10 -14.01
C MET A 476 -5.62 -25.12 -14.26
N PRO A 477 -5.37 -26.10 -13.37
CA PRO A 477 -5.90 -26.18 -12.00
C PRO A 477 -5.71 -24.86 -11.24
N PHE A 478 -6.65 -24.55 -10.34
CA PHE A 478 -6.55 -23.36 -9.49
C PHE A 478 -5.48 -23.59 -8.43
N GLU A 479 -4.38 -22.83 -8.50
CA GLU A 479 -3.25 -22.93 -7.56
C GLU A 479 -3.03 -21.58 -6.87
N VAL A 480 -2.96 -21.60 -5.54
CA VAL A 480 -2.72 -20.41 -4.71
C VAL A 480 -1.41 -20.55 -3.95
N LEU A 481 -0.56 -19.55 -4.10
CA LEU A 481 0.66 -19.37 -3.31
C LEU A 481 0.42 -18.36 -2.18
N LYS A 482 1.04 -18.61 -1.04
CA LYS A 482 1.28 -17.64 0.04
C LYS A 482 2.77 -17.37 0.07
N CYS A 483 3.18 -16.10 0.01
CA CYS A 483 4.58 -15.71 -0.05
C CYS A 483 4.91 -14.67 1.03
N ASN A 484 6.01 -14.89 1.73
CA ASN A 484 6.55 -13.97 2.73
C ASN A 484 7.16 -12.73 2.05
N LEU A 485 6.78 -11.54 2.51
CA LEU A 485 7.25 -10.26 1.96
C LEU A 485 8.60 -9.80 2.54
N ASN A 486 9.23 -10.59 3.41
CA ASN A 486 10.58 -10.34 3.93
C ASN A 486 11.67 -11.03 3.09
N ASP A 487 11.57 -12.36 2.94
CA ASP A 487 12.60 -13.22 2.33
C ASP A 487 12.18 -13.81 0.97
N GLY A 488 10.92 -13.60 0.56
CA GLY A 488 10.35 -14.10 -0.69
C GLY A 488 10.01 -15.60 -0.70
N LEU A 489 10.08 -16.31 0.43
CA LEU A 489 9.68 -17.72 0.51
C LEU A 489 8.19 -17.89 0.23
N CYS A 490 7.85 -18.78 -0.70
CA CYS A 490 6.50 -19.13 -1.10
C CYS A 490 6.17 -20.60 -0.79
N GLU A 491 4.94 -20.82 -0.32
CA GLU A 491 4.33 -22.13 -0.10
C GLU A 491 3.02 -22.24 -0.90
N LYS A 492 2.66 -23.46 -1.35
CA LYS A 492 1.33 -23.73 -1.92
C LYS A 492 0.33 -23.89 -0.77
N VAL A 493 -0.70 -23.03 -0.74
CA VAL A 493 -1.79 -23.10 0.27
C VAL A 493 -3.11 -23.63 -0.29
N PHE A 494 -3.24 -23.70 -1.61
CA PHE A 494 -4.36 -24.38 -2.28
C PHE A 494 -3.91 -24.91 -3.64
N GLN A 495 -4.39 -26.08 -4.01
CA GLN A 495 -4.22 -26.67 -5.33
C GLN A 495 -5.47 -27.51 -5.65
N ALA A 496 -6.25 -27.08 -6.64
CA ALA A 496 -7.35 -27.88 -7.16
C ALA A 496 -6.82 -29.14 -7.86
N SER A 497 -7.40 -30.28 -7.53
CA SER A 497 -7.33 -31.48 -8.36
C SER A 497 -8.23 -31.27 -9.58
N THR A 498 -7.64 -31.15 -10.78
CA THR A 498 -8.43 -31.39 -12.00
C THR A 498 -8.89 -32.85 -11.98
N LEU A 499 -10.16 -33.11 -12.30
CA LEU A 499 -10.54 -34.40 -12.86
C LEU A 499 -9.62 -34.65 -14.07
N ASP A 500 -9.00 -35.83 -14.18
CA ASP A 500 -7.97 -36.15 -15.20
C ASP A 500 -8.55 -36.34 -16.63
N LEU A 501 -9.48 -35.48 -17.01
CA LEU A 501 -10.26 -35.44 -18.25
C LEU A 501 -9.42 -34.96 -19.45
N SER A 502 -8.35 -35.69 -19.75
CA SER A 502 -7.48 -35.55 -20.92
C SER A 502 -6.65 -34.27 -21.03
N SER A 503 -5.64 -34.32 -21.90
CA SER A 503 -4.81 -33.15 -22.25
C SER A 503 -5.57 -32.02 -22.94
N LYS A 504 -6.77 -32.27 -23.48
CA LYS A 504 -7.60 -31.26 -24.16
C LYS A 504 -8.13 -30.19 -23.20
N ASN A 505 -8.36 -30.55 -21.93
CA ASN A 505 -8.87 -29.62 -20.92
C ASN A 505 -7.80 -28.67 -20.34
N LYS A 506 -6.56 -28.66 -20.87
CA LYS A 506 -5.51 -27.71 -20.47
C LYS A 506 -5.68 -26.35 -21.17
N HIS A 507 -6.77 -25.65 -20.87
CA HIS A 507 -7.09 -24.34 -21.45
C HIS A 507 -6.21 -23.20 -20.90
N ASP A 508 -5.01 -23.04 -21.49
CA ASP A 508 -4.04 -21.95 -21.29
C ASP A 508 -4.53 -20.57 -21.85
N GLY A 509 -5.83 -20.31 -21.78
CA GLY A 509 -6.43 -19.02 -22.09
C GLY A 509 -6.32 -18.02 -20.93
N MET A 510 -6.54 -18.45 -19.68
CA MET A 510 -6.49 -17.56 -18.52
C MET A 510 -5.06 -17.39 -18.00
N ARG A 511 -4.42 -16.27 -18.36
CA ARG A 511 -2.99 -16.02 -18.15
C ARG A 511 -2.75 -14.83 -17.20
N GLY A 512 -3.16 -15.02 -15.95
CA GLY A 512 -3.13 -14.00 -14.89
C GLY A 512 -4.38 -13.10 -14.90
N GLY A 513 -4.36 -11.99 -14.18
CA GLY A 513 -5.43 -10.98 -14.16
C GLY A 513 -5.03 -9.64 -13.54
N THR A 514 -6.01 -8.77 -13.26
CA THR A 514 -5.83 -7.66 -12.32
C THR A 514 -5.53 -8.21 -10.92
N GLN A 515 -4.98 -7.37 -10.04
CA GLN A 515 -5.03 -7.64 -8.61
C GLN A 515 -6.47 -7.95 -8.16
N PHE A 516 -6.61 -8.90 -7.23
CA PHE A 516 -7.89 -9.24 -6.61
C PHE A 516 -8.05 -8.45 -5.32
N VAL A 517 -9.01 -7.51 -5.29
CA VAL A 517 -9.28 -6.64 -4.14
C VAL A 517 -10.39 -7.22 -3.28
N GLN A 518 -10.29 -7.11 -1.95
CA GLN A 518 -11.41 -7.44 -1.07
C GLN A 518 -12.59 -6.48 -1.31
N LEU A 519 -13.82 -6.91 -0.97
CA LEU A 519 -14.96 -5.99 -0.92
C LEU A 519 -14.69 -4.81 0.05
N PRO A 520 -15.26 -3.61 -0.20
CA PRO A 520 -15.13 -2.48 0.71
C PRO A 520 -15.57 -2.81 2.13
N ALA A 521 -14.90 -2.26 3.14
CA ALA A 521 -15.16 -2.53 4.55
C ALA A 521 -16.56 -2.06 5.04
N GLU A 522 -17.27 -1.27 4.23
CA GLU A 522 -18.68 -0.93 4.44
C GLU A 522 -19.65 -2.09 4.13
N ILE A 523 -19.22 -3.11 3.38
CA ILE A 523 -20.01 -4.30 3.07
C ILE A 523 -19.74 -5.38 4.14
N PRO A 524 -20.78 -5.96 4.77
CA PRO A 524 -20.62 -6.93 5.84
C PRO A 524 -20.02 -8.24 5.34
N GLU A 525 -19.21 -8.88 6.19
CA GLU A 525 -18.50 -10.09 5.85
C GLU A 525 -19.43 -11.32 5.90
N VAL A 526 -19.37 -12.22 4.91
CA VAL A 526 -20.08 -13.51 5.01
C VAL A 526 -19.32 -14.42 5.97
N LYS A 527 -19.97 -14.88 7.05
CA LYS A 527 -19.33 -15.69 8.10
C LYS A 527 -18.58 -16.89 7.51
N GLY A 528 -17.30 -17.02 7.84
CA GLY A 528 -16.44 -18.10 7.36
C GLY A 528 -16.01 -17.97 5.89
N LYS A 529 -16.26 -16.83 5.22
CA LYS A 529 -15.87 -16.59 3.83
C LYS A 529 -15.22 -15.22 3.66
N GLN A 530 -14.24 -15.14 2.77
CA GLN A 530 -13.72 -13.88 2.25
C GLN A 530 -14.11 -13.78 0.77
N ILE A 531 -14.33 -12.56 0.29
CA ILE A 531 -14.77 -12.30 -1.09
C ILE A 531 -13.83 -11.25 -1.68
N TRP A 532 -13.29 -11.57 -2.85
CA TRP A 532 -12.46 -10.69 -3.65
C TRP A 532 -13.07 -10.52 -5.04
N VAL A 533 -12.77 -9.38 -5.67
CA VAL A 533 -13.12 -9.09 -7.06
C VAL A 533 -11.83 -8.80 -7.83
N GLY A 534 -11.69 -9.42 -9.00
CA GLY A 534 -10.58 -9.21 -9.92
C GLY A 534 -10.89 -9.81 -11.28
N PHE A 535 -10.29 -9.25 -12.33
CA PHE A 535 -10.61 -9.59 -13.72
C PHE A 535 -9.50 -10.45 -14.32
N PRO A 536 -9.76 -11.73 -14.68
CA PRO A 536 -8.77 -12.57 -15.32
C PRO A 536 -8.46 -12.07 -16.74
N LYS A 537 -7.20 -12.12 -17.13
CA LYS A 537 -6.74 -11.85 -18.49
C LYS A 537 -6.91 -13.11 -19.33
N LEU A 538 -7.99 -13.16 -20.08
CA LEU A 538 -8.19 -14.16 -21.12
C LEU A 538 -7.35 -13.82 -22.36
N HIS A 539 -6.68 -14.83 -22.91
CA HIS A 539 -6.07 -14.81 -24.23
C HIS A 539 -6.92 -15.69 -25.14
N ILE A 540 -7.92 -15.07 -25.77
CA ILE A 540 -8.64 -15.66 -26.90
C ILE A 540 -7.60 -15.98 -27.99
N LYS A 541 -7.77 -17.09 -28.71
CA LYS A 541 -6.92 -17.54 -29.81
C LYS A 541 -7.68 -17.46 -31.13
#